data_AF-A0A0F5RA51-F1
#
_entry.id   AF-A0A0F5RA51-F1
#
_cell.length_a   1.000
_cell.length_b   1.000
_cell.length_c   1.000
_cell.angle_alpha   90.00
_cell.angle_beta   90.00
_cell.angle_gamma   90.00
#
_symmetry.space_group_name_H-M   'P 1'
#
loop_
_entity.id
_entity.type
_entity.pdbx_description
1 polymer ?
#
loop_
_entity_poly.entity_id
_entity_poly.type
_entity_poly.pdbx_seq_one_letter_code
_entity_poly.pdbx_strand_id
1 'polypeptide(L)'
;MIGGMLQIIIATVLFFVMMFGIGFILNMLMKTTWFPIYLFLIVLVPIYIWSTWDHSVSVADNIGEFTFIDWMPVIGALVGAYVSGYAIRKLRIGGFKMF
;
A
#
# COMPACT_ATOMS: atom_id res chain seq x y z
N MET A 1 -9.59 22.92 -10.75
CA MET A 1 -10.31 22.00 -9.85
C MET A 1 -10.47 20.58 -10.42
N ILE A 2 -10.84 20.38 -11.70
CA ILE A 2 -11.02 19.02 -12.28
C ILE A 2 -9.72 18.19 -12.33
N GLY A 3 -8.56 18.83 -12.59
CA GLY A 3 -7.27 18.13 -12.67
C GLY A 3 -6.83 17.43 -11.38
N GLY A 4 -7.11 18.02 -10.22
CA GLY A 4 -6.73 17.43 -8.92
C GLY A 4 -7.52 16.16 -8.58
N MET A 5 -8.80 16.12 -8.91
CA MET A 5 -9.63 14.91 -8.70
C MET A 5 -9.21 13.76 -9.60
N LEU A 6 -8.91 14.06 -10.87
CA LEU A 6 -8.41 13.05 -11.81
C LEU A 6 -7.06 12.48 -11.34
N GLN A 7 -6.15 13.34 -10.87
CA GLN A 7 -4.87 12.91 -10.35
C GLN A 7 -5.00 11.96 -9.16
N ILE A 8 -5.92 12.23 -8.23
CA ILE A 8 -6.16 11.35 -7.06
C ILE A 8 -6.65 9.98 -7.51
N ILE A 9 -7.59 9.93 -8.46
CA ILE A 9 -8.12 8.66 -8.98
C ILE A 9 -7.01 7.86 -9.64
N ILE A 10 -6.23 8.49 -10.52
CA ILE A 10 -5.12 7.86 -11.23
C ILE A 10 -4.07 7.36 -10.22
N ALA A 11 -3.65 8.21 -9.27
CA ALA A 11 -2.69 7.83 -8.25
C ALA A 11 -3.18 6.64 -7.42
N THR A 12 -4.45 6.66 -6.98
CA THR A 12 -5.03 5.56 -6.19
C THR A 12 -5.01 4.24 -6.95
N VAL A 13 -5.42 4.25 -8.21
CA VAL A 13 -5.41 3.06 -9.07
C VAL A 13 -3.98 2.59 -9.32
N LEU A 14 -3.03 3.50 -9.59
CA LEU A 14 -1.63 3.15 -9.79
C LEU A 14 -1.02 2.50 -8.55
N PHE A 15 -1.21 3.10 -7.37
CA PHE A 15 -0.71 2.54 -6.11
C PHE A 15 -1.34 1.18 -5.79
N PHE A 16 -2.63 1.00 -6.07
CA PHE A 16 -3.29 -0.30 -6.00
C PHE A 16 -2.62 -1.34 -6.92
N VAL A 17 -2.47 -1.05 -8.21
CA VAL A 17 -1.91 -1.98 -9.19
C VAL A 17 -0.45 -2.30 -8.88
N MET A 18 0.35 -1.30 -8.51
CA MET A 18 1.76 -1.49 -8.15
C MET A 18 1.91 -2.38 -6.91
N MET A 19 1.16 -2.09 -5.84
CA MET A 19 1.26 -2.87 -4.62
C MET A 19 0.70 -4.28 -4.79
N PHE A 20 -0.35 -4.44 -5.60
CA PHE A 20 -0.84 -5.75 -6.01
C PHE A 20 0.23 -6.54 -6.78
N GLY A 21 0.81 -5.95 -7.83
CA GLY A 21 1.78 -6.63 -8.70
C GLY A 21 3.07 -7.02 -7.98
N ILE A 22 3.68 -6.07 -7.25
CA ILE A 22 4.89 -6.35 -6.46
C ILE A 22 4.56 -7.33 -5.34
N GLY A 23 3.42 -7.15 -4.65
CA GLY A 23 3.00 -8.05 -3.58
C GLY A 23 2.80 -9.49 -4.06
N PHE A 24 2.24 -9.66 -5.25
CA PHE A 24 2.06 -10.96 -5.88
C PHE A 24 3.41 -11.64 -6.14
N ILE A 25 4.36 -10.93 -6.76
CA ILE A 25 5.71 -11.44 -7.03
C ILE A 25 6.44 -11.79 -5.74
N LEU A 26 6.42 -10.89 -4.75
CA LEU A 26 7.07 -11.11 -3.46
C LEU A 26 6.55 -12.36 -2.76
N ASN A 27 5.23 -12.56 -2.73
CA ASN A 27 4.63 -13.74 -2.14
C ASN A 27 5.01 -15.04 -2.87
N MET A 28 5.15 -15.00 -4.20
CA MET A 28 5.63 -16.15 -4.95
C MET A 28 7.09 -16.50 -4.63
N LEU A 29 7.97 -15.49 -4.57
CA LEU A 29 9.39 -15.67 -4.26
C LEU A 29 9.62 -16.11 -2.81
N MET A 30 8.97 -15.43 -1.86
CA MET A 30 9.12 -15.68 -0.42
C MET A 30 8.31 -16.88 0.07
N LYS A 31 7.47 -17.48 -0.78
CA LYS A 31 6.55 -18.58 -0.44
C LYS A 31 5.66 -18.28 0.77
N THR A 32 5.35 -17.02 0.99
CA THR A 32 4.43 -16.52 2.02
C THR A 32 3.13 -16.00 1.37
N THR A 33 2.13 -15.67 2.18
CA THR A 33 0.80 -15.23 1.66
C THR A 33 0.50 -13.78 2.00
N TRP A 34 0.89 -13.32 3.18
CA TRP A 34 0.54 -11.99 3.69
C TRP A 34 1.78 -11.12 3.88
N PHE A 35 2.91 -11.48 3.27
CA PHE A 35 4.14 -10.71 3.42
C PHE A 35 4.00 -9.25 2.93
N PRO A 36 3.37 -8.95 1.79
CA PRO A 36 3.22 -7.58 1.30
C PRO A 36 2.43 -6.68 2.26
N ILE A 37 1.42 -7.21 2.96
CA ILE A 37 0.62 -6.42 3.90
C ILE A 37 1.41 -6.11 5.18
N TYR A 38 2.20 -7.07 5.67
CA TYR A 38 3.09 -6.82 6.82
C TYR A 38 4.19 -5.83 6.46
N LEU A 39 4.80 -5.97 5.28
CA LEU A 39 5.80 -5.03 4.79
C LEU A 39 5.22 -3.62 4.68
N PHE A 40 3.98 -3.50 4.16
CA PHE A 40 3.31 -2.21 4.05
C PHE A 40 3.08 -1.55 5.42
N LEU A 41 2.50 -2.28 6.39
CA LEU A 41 2.14 -1.73 7.69
C LEU A 41 3.33 -1.49 8.62
N ILE A 42 4.33 -2.37 8.59
CA ILE A 42 5.46 -2.33 9.54
C ILE A 42 6.62 -1.50 9.00
N VAL A 43 6.77 -1.39 7.67
CA VAL A 43 7.92 -0.69 7.06
C VAL A 43 7.46 0.57 6.34
N LEU A 44 6.53 0.46 5.38
CA LEU A 44 6.19 1.61 4.53
C LEU A 44 5.44 2.72 5.29
N VAL A 45 4.47 2.36 6.15
CA VAL A 45 3.71 3.35 6.94
C VAL A 45 4.62 4.12 7.91
N PRO A 46 5.47 3.47 8.75
CA PRO A 46 6.37 4.21 9.63
C PRO A 46 7.39 5.07 8.89
N ILE A 47 7.92 4.60 7.75
CA ILE A 47 8.83 5.40 6.91
C ILE A 47 8.12 6.64 6.37
N TYR A 48 6.87 6.50 5.91
CA TYR A 48 6.09 7.63 5.41
C TYR A 48 5.84 8.67 6.50
N ILE A 49 5.42 8.24 7.69
CA ILE A 49 5.22 9.13 8.84
C ILE A 49 6.52 9.82 9.23
N TRP A 50 7.63 9.08 9.34
CA TRP A 50 8.93 9.65 9.69
C TRP A 50 9.43 10.65 8.64
N SER A 51 9.23 10.35 7.35
CA SER A 51 9.65 11.22 6.25
C SER A 51 8.85 12.52 6.14
N THR A 52 7.62 12.55 6.66
CA THR A 52 6.73 13.71 6.63
C THR A 52 6.71 14.46 7.95
N TRP A 53 7.50 14.01 8.93
CA TRP A 53 7.52 14.58 10.26
C TRP A 53 8.29 15.89 10.32
N ASP A 54 7.61 16.97 10.69
CA ASP A 54 8.24 18.26 10.98
C ASP A 54 8.42 18.46 12.50
N HIS A 55 9.66 18.61 12.95
CA HIS A 55 9.99 18.83 14.37
C HIS A 55 9.69 20.25 14.86
N SER A 56 9.36 21.18 13.96
CA SER A 56 9.08 22.58 14.29
C SER A 56 7.63 22.85 14.68
N VAL A 57 6.72 21.92 14.37
CA VAL A 57 5.29 22.02 14.67
C VAL A 57 4.85 21.03 15.74
N SER A 58 3.67 21.25 16.33
CA SER A 58 3.15 20.35 17.36
C SER A 58 2.80 18.99 16.76
N VAL A 59 2.73 17.95 17.60
CA VAL A 59 2.28 16.61 17.17
C VAL A 59 0.86 16.65 16.59
N ALA A 60 0.00 17.54 17.12
CA ALA A 60 -1.37 17.68 16.62
C ALA A 60 -1.41 18.31 15.22
N ASP A 61 -0.52 19.26 14.95
CA ASP A 61 -0.45 19.95 13.65
C ASP A 61 0.12 19.01 12.58
N ASN A 62 1.19 18.26 12.87
CA ASN A 62 1.72 17.22 11.97
C ASN A 62 0.64 16.20 11.54
N ILE A 63 -0.23 15.78 12.47
CA ILE A 63 -1.29 14.81 12.16
C ILE A 63 -2.44 15.49 11.39
N GLY A 64 -2.71 16.77 11.66
CA GLY A 64 -3.74 17.55 10.98
C GLY A 64 -3.39 17.92 9.53
N GLU A 65 -2.13 17.87 9.15
CA GLU A 65 -1.68 18.14 7.78
C GLU A 65 -2.06 17.05 6.77
N PHE A 66 -2.30 15.81 7.21
CA PHE A 66 -2.69 14.73 6.30
C PHE A 66 -4.11 14.94 5.79
N THR A 67 -4.21 15.31 4.51
CA THR A 67 -5.50 15.55 3.87
C THR A 67 -6.07 14.26 3.29
N PHE A 68 -7.37 14.26 2.98
CA PHE A 68 -8.03 13.15 2.29
C PHE A 68 -7.32 12.73 0.98
N ILE A 69 -6.66 13.70 0.33
CA ILE A 69 -5.92 13.51 -0.93
C ILE A 69 -4.73 12.57 -0.71
N ASP A 70 -4.06 12.67 0.44
CA ASP A 70 -2.88 11.90 0.79
C ASP A 70 -3.23 10.46 1.21
N TRP A 71 -4.39 10.29 1.85
CA TRP A 71 -4.87 8.98 2.30
C TRP A 71 -5.33 8.08 1.16
N MET A 72 -5.83 8.64 0.05
CA MET A 72 -6.45 7.83 -1.00
C MET A 72 -5.46 6.85 -1.67
N PRO A 73 -4.27 7.29 -2.11
CA PRO A 73 -3.26 6.38 -2.64
C PRO A 73 -2.77 5.34 -1.63
N VAL A 74 -2.65 5.72 -0.35
CA VAL A 74 -2.24 4.81 0.74
C VAL A 74 -3.26 3.69 0.92
N ILE A 75 -4.56 4.02 0.92
CA ILE A 75 -5.64 3.04 0.98
C ILE A 75 -5.61 2.15 -0.28
N GLY A 76 -5.42 2.73 -1.46
CA GLY A 76 -5.28 1.98 -2.71
C GLY A 76 -4.16 0.93 -2.63
N ALA A 77 -2.98 1.33 -2.16
CA ALA A 77 -1.85 0.42 -1.95
C ALA A 77 -2.18 -0.67 -0.93
N LEU A 78 -2.79 -0.34 0.21
CA LEU A 78 -3.17 -1.30 1.24
C LEU A 78 -4.15 -2.36 0.69
N VAL A 79 -5.15 -1.93 -0.07
CA VAL A 79 -6.09 -2.84 -0.74
C VAL A 79 -5.36 -3.71 -1.75
N GLY A 80 -4.41 -3.15 -2.52
CA GLY A 80 -3.57 -3.89 -3.47
C GLY A 80 -2.75 -4.99 -2.78
N ALA A 81 -2.11 -4.66 -1.66
CA ALA A 81 -1.37 -5.62 -0.84
C ALA A 81 -2.26 -6.76 -0.32
N TYR A 82 -3.45 -6.42 0.20
CA TYR A 82 -4.42 -7.41 0.68
C TYR A 82 -4.90 -8.34 -0.43
N VAL A 83 -5.29 -7.78 -1.59
CA VAL A 83 -5.76 -8.55 -2.75
C VAL A 83 -4.66 -9.46 -3.29
N SER A 84 -3.40 -9.02 -3.27
CA SER A 84 -2.26 -9.87 -3.67
C SER A 84 -2.12 -11.10 -2.78
N GLY A 85 -2.31 -10.95 -1.46
CA GLY A 85 -2.25 -12.06 -0.52
C GLY A 85 -3.42 -13.01 -0.67
N TYR A 86 -4.63 -12.47 -0.89
CA TYR A 86 -5.80 -13.28 -1.19
C TYR A 86 -5.61 -14.11 -2.47
N ALA A 87 -5.10 -13.51 -3.55
CA ALA A 87 -4.82 -14.19 -4.81
C ALA A 87 -3.84 -15.35 -4.62
N ILE A 88 -2.73 -15.12 -3.90
CA ILE A 88 -1.73 -16.14 -3.63
C ILE A 88 -2.29 -17.27 -2.76
N ARG A 89 -3.12 -16.94 -1.75
CA ARG A 89 -3.78 -17.96 -0.92
C ARG A 89 -4.60 -18.90 -1.79
N LYS A 90 -5.36 -18.36 -2.74
CA LYS A 90 -6.17 -19.16 -3.68
C LYS A 90 -5.30 -20.03 -4.59
N LEU A 91 -4.22 -19.49 -5.13
CA LEU A 91 -3.27 -20.27 -5.95
C LEU A 91 -2.62 -21.41 -5.16
N ARG A 92 -2.24 -21.17 -3.89
CA ARG A 92 -1.66 -22.21 -3.04
C ARG A 92 -2.64 -23.34 -2.75
N ILE A 93 -3.89 -23.00 -2.44
CA ILE A 93 -4.95 -23.99 -2.21
C ILE A 93 -5.25 -24.76 -3.51
N GLY A 94 -5.14 -24.11 -4.67
CA GLY A 94 -5.29 -24.72 -5.99
C GLY A 94 -4.11 -25.58 -6.44
N GLY A 95 -3.07 -25.79 -5.61
CA GLY A 95 -1.92 -26.63 -5.96
C GLY A 95 -0.97 -26.03 -7.00
N PHE A 96 -1.07 -24.73 -7.28
CA PHE A 96 -0.15 -24.06 -8.20
C PHE A 96 1.27 -24.09 -7.62
N LYS A 97 2.24 -24.49 -8.44
CA LYS A 97 3.65 -24.46 -8.08
C LYS A 97 4.11 -23.01 -7.99
N MET A 98 4.51 -22.60 -6.79
CA MET A 98 5.23 -21.34 -6.58
C MET A 98 6.63 -21.47 -7.20
N PHE A 99 7.16 -20.37 -7.72
CA PHE A 99 8.53 -20.30 -8.24
C PHE A 99 9.57 -20.84 -7.23
#